data_AF-A0A2N3BPT3-F1
#
_entry.id   AF-A0A2N3BPT3-F1
#
_cell.length_a   1.000
_cell.length_b   1.000
_cell.length_c   1.000
_cell.angle_alpha   90.00
_cell.angle_beta   90.00
_cell.angle_gamma   90.00
#
_symmetry.space_group_name_H-M   'P 1'
#
loop_
_entity.id
_entity.type
_entity.pdbx_description
1 polymer ?
#
loop_
_entity_poly.entity_id
_entity_poly.type
_entity_poly.pdbx_seq_one_letter_code
_entity_poly.pdbx_strand_id
1 'polypeptide(L)' 'MAIPVETFFLAPEGEGTLQARIRQMIAEGILSGRFRKGEKLPSSRKLAVHLGVSRITVTLALTE' A
#
# COMPACT_ATOMS: atom_id res chain seq x y z
N MET A 1 16.11 -3.84 -0.65
CA MET A 1 15.39 -4.81 0.21
C MET A 1 13.89 -4.60 0.03
N ALA A 2 13.04 -5.58 0.36
CA ALA A 2 11.58 -5.35 0.33
C ALA A 2 11.16 -4.64 1.63
N ILE A 3 10.28 -3.65 1.52
CA ILE A 3 9.69 -2.97 2.67
C ILE A 3 8.86 -3.99 3.45
N PRO A 4 9.00 -4.08 4.78
CA PRO A 4 8.16 -4.95 5.62
C PRO A 4 6.68 -4.64 5.39
N VAL A 5 5.83 -5.68 5.31
CA VAL A 5 4.38 -5.46 5.06
C VAL A 5 3.70 -4.83 6.28
N GLU A 6 4.30 -5.04 7.44
CA GLU A 6 3.89 -4.53 8.74
C GLU A 6 4.01 -3.01 8.84
N THR A 7 4.68 -2.35 7.89
CA THR A 7 4.75 -0.87 7.81
C THR A 7 3.50 -0.25 7.14
N PHE A 8 2.63 -1.07 6.55
CA PHE A 8 1.44 -0.61 5.84
C PHE A 8 0.21 -0.70 6.74
N PHE A 9 -0.48 0.42 6.91
CA PHE A 9 -1.69 0.52 7.73
C PHE A 9 -2.75 1.29 6.96
N LEU A 10 -3.85 0.62 6.64
CA LEU A 10 -5.01 1.26 6.06
C LEU A 10 -5.96 1.62 7.20
N ALA A 11 -6.28 2.90 7.35
CA ALA A 11 -7.30 3.30 8.31
C ALA A 11 -8.63 2.57 7.99
N PRO A 12 -9.44 2.18 8.97
CA PRO A 12 -10.75 1.57 8.69
C PRO A 12 -11.67 2.57 7.98
N GLU A 13 -11.62 3.83 8.41
CA GLU A 13 -12.43 4.93 7.88
C GLU A 13 -11.57 5.92 7.10
N GLY A 14 -12.14 6.48 6.04
CA GLY A 14 -11.49 7.49 5.22
C GLY A 14 -12.26 7.71 3.93
N GLU A 15 -12.13 8.91 3.38
CA GLU A 15 -12.82 9.31 2.16
C GLU A 15 -12.20 8.65 0.92
N GLY A 16 -13.02 8.48 -0.12
CA GLY A 16 -12.60 7.92 -1.41
C GLY A 16 -12.62 6.40 -1.48
N THR A 17 -12.22 5.87 -2.64
CA THR A 17 -12.21 4.44 -2.91
C THR A 17 -11.06 3.73 -2.18
N LEU A 18 -11.20 2.43 -1.90
CA LEU A 18 -10.10 1.65 -1.30
C LEU A 18 -8.81 1.72 -2.13
N GLN A 19 -8.92 1.75 -3.46
CA GLN A 19 -7.77 1.92 -4.35
C GLN A 19 -7.07 3.27 -4.13
N ALA A 20 -7.84 4.36 -4.07
CA ALA A 20 -7.30 5.69 -3.83
C ALA A 20 -6.62 5.79 -2.46
N ARG A 21 -7.22 5.20 -1.43
CA ARG A 21 -6.67 5.18 -0.07
C ARG A 21 -5.38 4.36 0.03
N ILE A 22 -5.31 3.21 -0.66
CA ILE A 22 -4.06 2.43 -0.76
C ILE A 22 -2.96 3.22 -1.48
N ARG A 23 -3.29 3.91 -2.59
CA ARG A 23 -2.33 4.78 -3.29
C ARG A 23 -1.82 5.89 -2.38
N GLN A 24 -2.71 6.57 -1.66
CA GLN A 24 -2.35 7.64 -0.74
C GLN A 24 -1.43 7.15 0.38
N MET A 25 -1.77 6.02 1.03
CA MET A 25 -0.91 5.41 2.06
C MET A 25 0.50 5.15 1.55
N ILE A 26 0.64 4.66 0.31
CA ILE A 26 1.95 4.41 -0.31
C ILE A 26 2.68 5.72 -0.61
N ALA A 27 1.98 6.69 -1.19
CA ALA A 27 2.53 8.01 -1.51
C ALA A 27 3.03 8.72 -0.24
N GLU A 28 2.27 8.69 0.86
CA GLU A 28 2.68 9.25 2.14
C GLU A 28 3.93 8.56 2.70
N GLY A 29 4.05 7.23 2.56
CA GLY A 29 5.26 6.49 2.93
C GLY A 29 6.50 6.94 2.14
N ILE A 30 6.33 7.28 0.86
CA ILE A 30 7.41 7.84 0.02
C ILE A 30 7.73 9.28 0.44
N LEU A 31 6.71 10.14 0.54
CA LEU A 31 6.87 11.56 0.84
C LEU A 31 7.46 11.81 2.25
N SER A 32 7.13 10.95 3.21
CA SER A 32 7.71 10.98 4.56
C SER A 32 9.15 10.43 4.63
N GLY A 33 9.66 9.85 3.55
CA GLY A 33 10.99 9.22 3.52
C GLY A 33 11.06 7.86 4.24
N ARG A 34 9.93 7.32 4.70
CA ARG A 34 9.83 5.97 5.29
C ARG A 34 10.12 4.88 4.25
N PHE A 35 9.74 5.11 3.00
CA PHE A 35 10.04 4.24 1.87
C PHE A 35 11.17 4.87 1.05
N ARG A 36 12.35 4.26 1.09
CA ARG A 36 13.54 4.79 0.43
C ARG A 36 13.58 4.36 -1.03
N LYS A 37 14.20 5.19 -1.86
CA LYS A 37 14.44 4.87 -3.28
C LYS A 37 15.19 3.54 -3.40
N GLY A 38 14.69 2.66 -4.26
CA GLY A 38 15.26 1.33 -4.50
C GLY A 38 14.76 0.24 -3.55
N GLU A 39 14.00 0.59 -2.52
CA GLU A 39 13.24 -0.39 -1.76
C GLU A 39 12.04 -0.88 -2.57
N LYS A 40 11.77 -2.18 -2.48
CA LYS A 40 10.67 -2.79 -3.22
C LYS A 40 9.44 -2.82 -2.33
N LEU A 41 8.29 -2.43 -2.87
CA LEU A 41 7.01 -2.69 -2.21
C LEU A 41 6.81 -4.21 -2.02
N PRO A 42 6.05 -4.64 -0.98
CA PRO A 42 5.59 -6.02 -0.89
C PRO A 42 4.83 -6.42 -2.15
N SER A 43 4.84 -7.72 -2.48
CA SER A 43 3.99 -8.22 -3.56
C SER A 43 2.51 -7.88 -3.31
N SER A 44 1.72 -7.64 -4.36
CA SER A 44 0.29 -7.34 -4.21
C SER A 44 -0.46 -8.40 -3.39
N ARG A 45 -0.03 -9.67 -3.48
CA ARG A 45 -0.59 -10.76 -2.66
C ARG A 45 -0.29 -10.56 -1.17
N LYS A 46 0.97 -10.30 -0.82
CA LYS A 46 1.38 -10.10 0.58
C LYS A 46 0.70 -8.87 1.18
N LEU A 47 0.64 -7.77 0.42
CA LEU A 47 -0.02 -6.55 0.86
C LEU A 47 -1.53 -6.73 1.03
N ALA A 48 -2.21 -7.44 0.10
CA ALA A 48 -3.64 -7.71 0.21
C ALA A 48 -4.00 -8.54 1.43
N VAL A 49 -3.21 -9.60 1.72
CA VAL A 49 -3.41 -10.44 2.91
C VAL A 49 -3.22 -9.61 4.19
N HIS A 50 -2.18 -8.78 4.26
CA HIS A 50 -1.92 -7.93 5.42
C HIS A 50 -3.00 -6.87 5.66
N LEU A 51 -3.48 -6.24 4.58
CA LEU A 51 -4.51 -5.21 4.67
C LEU A 51 -5.94 -5.76 4.82
N GLY A 52 -6.13 -7.08 4.67
CA GLY A 52 -7.46 -7.71 4.75
C GLY A 52 -8.39 -7.32 3.58
N VAL A 53 -7.84 -7.05 2.39
CA VAL A 53 -8.60 -6.61 1.21
C VAL A 53 -8.41 -7.57 0.03
N SER A 54 -9.29 -7.47 -0.98
CA SER A 54 -9.12 -8.25 -2.21
C SER A 54 -7.83 -7.90 -2.93
N ARG A 55 -7.14 -8.92 -3.47
CA ARG A 55 -5.91 -8.74 -4.25
C ARG A 55 -6.10 -7.80 -5.43
N ILE A 56 -7.27 -7.83 -6.10
CA ILE A 56 -7.53 -6.99 -7.27
C ILE A 56 -7.49 -5.50 -6.91
N THR A 57 -7.98 -5.14 -5.72
CA THR A 57 -7.95 -3.76 -5.21
C THR A 57 -6.51 -3.25 -5.05
N VAL A 58 -5.62 -4.09 -4.52
CA VAL A 58 -4.19 -3.74 -4.38
C VAL A 58 -3.51 -3.68 -5.74
N THR A 59 -3.83 -4.60 -6.66
CA THR A 59 -3.26 -4.58 -8.01
C THR A 59 -3.63 -3.30 -8.74
N LEU A 60 -4.92 -2.94 -8.77
CA LEU A 60 -5.38 -1.71 -9.42
C LEU A 60 -4.75 -0.46 -8.80
N ALA A 61 -4.60 -0.43 -7.47
CA ALA A 61 -3.93 0.69 -6.79
C ALA A 61 -2.44 0.85 -7.17
N LEU A 62 -1.78 -0.19 -7.71
CA LEU A 62 -0.36 -0.13 -8.08
C LEU A 62 -0.12 0.03 -9.58
N THR A 63 -1.15 -0.12 -10.41
CA THR A 63 -1.03 -0.11 -11.87
C THR A 63 -1.70 1.08 -12.55
N GLU A 64 -2.64 1.74 -11.87
CA GLU A 64 -3.34 2.96 -12.32
C GLU A 64 -2.79 4.21 -11.61
#